data_AF-A0A662RXW2-F1
#
_entry.id   AF-A0A662RXW2-F1
#
_cell.length_a   1.000
_cell.length_b   1.000
_cell.length_c   1.000
_cell.angle_alpha   90.00
_cell.angle_beta   90.00
_cell.angle_gamma   90.00
#
_symmetry.space_group_name_H-M   'P 1'
#
loop_
_entity.id
_entity.type
_entity.pdbx_description
1 polymer ?
#
loop_
_entity_poly.entity_id
_entity_poly.type
_entity_poly.pdbx_seq_one_letter_code
_entity_poly.pdbx_strand_id
1 'polypeptide(L)'
;MHVKGLEIPMQQPRTVKMFALGHATSNRGADHLYALPTICYPWLREIAKEWLGLSDEELDQLNDLDSWRQKAKAVVFSENLCAVADSLGLCKFPLVESYAVPLSVLVKGYNALVGSNVTPMDLLKAGERIVNLERMFNVREGFSRKDDSLPERFLVDPMPSGPSKGSVVELSKMLEEYYEIRGWDPVSGIPRKEKIKELSLEISQRMNTS
;
A
#
# COMPACT_ATOMS: atom_id res chain seq x y z
N MET A 1 -6.51 -15.77 13.55
CA MET A 1 -6.23 -14.31 13.54
C MET A 1 -6.32 -13.86 12.09
N HIS A 2 -7.28 -13.00 11.75
CA HIS A 2 -7.57 -12.63 10.36
C HIS A 2 -7.86 -11.14 10.23
N VAL A 3 -7.80 -10.61 9.01
CA VAL A 3 -8.35 -9.30 8.64
C VAL A 3 -9.26 -9.51 7.44
N LYS A 4 -10.50 -9.01 7.52
CA LYS A 4 -11.53 -9.15 6.47
C LYS A 4 -11.73 -10.60 6.00
N GLY A 5 -11.69 -11.54 6.95
CA GLY A 5 -11.85 -12.98 6.69
C GLY A 5 -10.60 -13.73 6.22
N LEU A 6 -9.48 -13.06 5.90
CA LEU A 6 -8.24 -13.71 5.47
C LEU A 6 -7.22 -13.82 6.60
N GLU A 7 -6.66 -15.01 6.82
CA GLU A 7 -5.66 -15.28 7.85
C GLU A 7 -4.42 -14.40 7.70
N ILE A 8 -3.90 -13.94 8.84
CA ILE A 8 -2.69 -13.13 8.86
C ILE A 8 -1.46 -13.99 8.53
N PRO A 9 -0.59 -13.54 7.61
CA PRO A 9 0.63 -14.23 7.23
C PRO A 9 1.71 -14.13 8.33
N MET A 10 2.91 -14.65 8.06
CA MET A 10 3.96 -14.81 9.07
C MET A 10 4.54 -13.47 9.60
N GLN A 11 4.34 -12.34 8.90
CA GLN A 11 4.89 -11.06 9.31
C GLN A 11 4.32 -10.61 10.65
N GLN A 12 5.20 -10.33 11.62
CA GLN A 12 4.80 -9.85 12.94
C GLN A 12 4.41 -8.36 12.88
N PRO A 13 3.12 -7.99 13.00
CA PRO A 13 2.66 -6.62 12.73
C PRO A 13 3.24 -5.57 13.69
N ARG A 14 3.47 -5.96 14.95
CA ARG A 14 4.06 -5.10 16.00
C ARG A 14 5.55 -4.79 15.80
N THR A 15 6.23 -5.55 14.94
CA THR A 15 7.64 -5.33 14.59
C THR A 15 7.76 -4.57 13.28
N VAL A 16 7.06 -5.03 12.23
CA VAL A 16 7.10 -4.37 10.93
C VAL A 16 5.77 -3.68 10.66
N LYS A 17 5.60 -2.49 11.24
CA LYS A 17 4.35 -1.73 11.26
C LYS A 17 3.77 -1.42 9.86
N MET A 18 4.60 -1.40 8.81
CA MET A 18 4.12 -1.29 7.43
C MET A 18 3.31 -2.49 6.96
N PHE A 19 3.72 -3.72 7.31
CA PHE A 19 2.91 -4.90 7.03
C PHE A 19 1.62 -4.87 7.85
N ALA A 20 1.65 -4.34 9.08
CA ALA A 20 0.45 -4.14 9.87
C ALA A 20 -0.57 -3.25 9.15
N LEU A 21 -0.12 -2.09 8.64
CA LEU A 21 -0.96 -1.19 7.86
C LEU A 21 -1.45 -1.87 6.57
N GLY A 22 -0.56 -2.51 5.80
CA GLY A 22 -0.94 -3.20 4.57
C GLY A 22 -1.94 -4.34 4.78
N HIS A 23 -1.84 -5.08 5.90
CA HIS A 23 -2.86 -6.08 6.26
C HIS A 23 -4.21 -5.45 6.58
N ALA A 24 -4.21 -4.31 7.29
CA ALA A 24 -5.43 -3.59 7.62
C ALA A 24 -6.10 -3.04 6.36
N THR A 25 -5.36 -2.39 5.46
CA THR A 25 -5.89 -1.64 4.31
C THR A 25 -6.13 -2.47 3.06
N SER A 26 -5.47 -3.63 2.91
CA SER A 26 -5.57 -4.49 1.73
C SER A 26 -7.02 -4.75 1.33
N ASN A 27 -7.28 -4.63 0.02
CA ASN A 27 -8.60 -4.84 -0.56
C ASN A 27 -9.04 -6.31 -0.56
N ARG A 28 -8.16 -7.26 -0.20
CA ARG A 28 -8.46 -8.70 -0.17
C ARG A 28 -8.22 -9.36 1.19
N GLY A 29 -8.08 -8.56 2.25
CA GLY A 29 -7.76 -9.04 3.60
C GLY A 29 -6.25 -9.13 3.86
N ALA A 30 -5.85 -9.75 4.98
CA ALA A 30 -4.46 -9.77 5.45
C ALA A 30 -3.52 -10.50 4.49
N ASP A 31 -3.00 -9.80 3.49
CA ASP A 31 -2.07 -10.35 2.50
C ASP A 31 -0.82 -9.47 2.39
N HIS A 32 0.32 -10.09 2.68
CA HIS A 32 1.63 -9.44 2.58
C HIS A 32 2.03 -9.10 1.14
N LEU A 33 1.51 -9.81 0.13
CA LEU A 33 1.78 -9.57 -1.28
C LEU A 33 0.90 -8.47 -1.88
N TYR A 34 -0.12 -7.97 -1.17
CA TYR A 34 -0.93 -6.85 -1.65
C TYR A 34 -0.13 -5.54 -1.63
N ALA A 35 0.52 -5.25 -0.49
CA ALA A 35 1.39 -4.10 -0.34
C ALA A 35 2.86 -4.45 -0.60
N LEU A 36 3.38 -5.53 -0.01
CA LEU A 36 4.80 -5.91 0.01
C LEU A 36 5.77 -4.73 0.22
N PRO A 37 5.66 -3.97 1.32
CA PRO A 37 6.36 -2.69 1.51
C PRO A 37 7.82 -2.86 1.94
N THR A 38 8.65 -3.55 1.15
CA THR A 38 10.06 -3.82 1.46
C THR A 38 10.99 -2.64 1.19
N ILE A 39 10.50 -1.58 0.52
CA ILE A 39 11.27 -0.35 0.22
C ILE A 39 11.85 0.31 1.49
N CYS A 40 11.31 -0.01 2.65
CA CYS A 40 11.79 0.43 3.94
C CYS A 40 13.05 -0.27 4.46
N TYR A 41 13.63 -1.23 3.73
CA TYR A 41 14.84 -1.88 4.21
C TYR A 41 16.04 -0.93 4.13
N PRO A 42 16.96 -0.96 5.12
CA PRO A 42 18.07 -0.01 5.19
C PRO A 42 18.96 0.01 3.93
N TRP A 43 19.13 -1.13 3.26
CA TRP A 43 19.92 -1.22 2.02
C TRP A 43 19.19 -0.70 0.78
N LEU A 44 17.90 -0.37 0.86
CA LEU A 44 17.10 0.24 -0.20
C LEU A 44 16.89 1.75 0.03
N ARG A 45 17.63 2.35 0.97
CA ARG A 45 17.45 3.75 1.38
C ARG A 45 17.48 4.74 0.23
N GLU A 46 18.41 4.60 -0.72
CA GLU A 46 18.49 5.50 -1.88
C GLU A 46 17.27 5.37 -2.81
N ILE A 47 16.76 4.15 -2.97
CA ILE A 47 15.53 3.90 -3.74
C ILE A 47 14.32 4.51 -3.00
N ALA A 48 14.25 4.35 -1.68
CA ALA A 48 13.21 4.98 -0.87
C ALA A 48 13.25 6.50 -0.97
N LYS A 49 14.45 7.10 -0.94
CA LYS A 49 14.65 8.54 -1.11
C LYS A 49 14.13 9.04 -2.46
N GLU A 50 14.50 8.34 -3.54
CA GLU A 50 14.09 8.67 -4.91
C GLU A 50 12.57 8.58 -5.08
N TRP A 51 11.95 7.47 -4.67
CA TRP A 51 10.55 7.18 -4.99
C TRP A 51 9.55 7.73 -3.98
N LEU A 52 9.94 7.87 -2.71
CA LEU A 52 9.06 8.39 -1.66
C LEU A 52 9.30 9.89 -1.39
N GLY A 53 10.36 10.47 -1.94
CA GLY A 53 10.68 11.90 -1.80
C GLY A 53 10.95 12.33 -0.36
N LEU A 54 11.54 11.45 0.44
CA LEU A 54 11.76 11.64 1.87
C LEU A 54 13.10 12.32 2.17
N SER A 55 13.13 13.18 3.19
CA SER A 55 14.40 13.67 3.77
C SER A 55 15.17 12.55 4.48
N ASP A 56 16.43 12.79 4.83
CA ASP A 56 17.21 11.80 5.58
C ASP A 56 16.61 11.52 6.98
N GLU A 57 16.06 12.55 7.64
CA GLU A 57 15.34 12.39 8.90
C GLU A 57 14.03 11.60 8.76
N GLU A 58 13.29 11.81 7.66
CA GLU A 58 12.08 11.03 7.37
C GLU A 58 12.41 9.57 7.02
N LEU A 59 13.53 9.32 6.33
CA LEU A 59 14.02 7.97 6.07
C LEU A 59 14.41 7.26 7.36
N ASP A 60 15.03 7.96 8.31
CA ASP A 60 15.33 7.38 9.62
C ASP A 60 14.05 6.97 10.36
N GLN A 61 12.99 7.79 10.27
CA GLN A 61 11.66 7.43 10.79
C GLN A 61 11.03 6.24 10.06
N LEU A 62 11.23 6.13 8.73
CA LEU A 62 10.78 5.00 7.92
C LEU A 62 11.53 3.70 8.28
N ASN A 63 12.81 3.77 8.63
CA ASN A 63 13.62 2.62 9.01
C ASN A 63 13.47 2.23 10.50
N ASP A 64 13.07 3.16 11.37
CA ASP A 64 12.84 2.91 12.79
C ASP A 64 11.63 1.98 13.02
N LEU A 65 11.87 0.85 13.70
CA LEU A 65 10.85 -0.16 14.00
C LEU A 65 9.80 0.32 15.00
N ASP A 66 10.16 1.26 15.88
CA ASP A 66 9.27 1.79 16.92
C ASP A 66 8.44 2.99 16.40
N SER A 67 8.86 3.62 15.31
CA SER A 67 8.12 4.69 14.65
C SER A 67 6.96 4.17 13.80
N TRP A 68 5.83 4.88 13.81
CA TRP A 68 4.71 4.68 12.89
C TRP A 68 4.73 5.64 11.69
N ARG A 69 5.61 6.65 11.72
CA ARG A 69 5.65 7.73 10.72
C ARG A 69 6.20 7.23 9.39
N GLN A 70 5.74 7.82 8.29
CA GLN A 70 6.19 7.53 6.91
C GLN A 70 5.87 6.12 6.41
N LYS A 71 5.35 5.24 7.28
CA LYS A 71 4.97 3.86 6.94
C LYS A 71 3.85 3.85 5.90
N ALA A 72 2.94 4.82 5.97
CA ALA A 72 1.83 4.92 5.03
C ALA A 72 2.30 5.25 3.61
N LYS A 73 3.27 6.16 3.43
CA LYS A 73 3.87 6.45 2.11
C LYS A 73 4.46 5.20 1.47
N ALA A 74 5.22 4.41 2.23
CA ALA A 74 5.81 3.16 1.74
C ALA A 74 4.73 2.13 1.34
N VAL A 75 3.66 1.99 2.13
CA VAL A 75 2.55 1.08 1.81
C VAL A 75 1.80 1.53 0.56
N VAL A 76 1.44 2.81 0.42
CA VAL A 76 0.74 3.33 -0.76
C VAL A 76 1.57 3.13 -2.03
N PHE A 77 2.86 3.48 -1.99
CA PHE A 77 3.77 3.28 -3.12
C PHE A 77 3.83 1.80 -3.52
N SER A 78 4.01 0.92 -2.54
CA SER A 78 4.22 -0.51 -2.80
C SER A 78 2.94 -1.20 -3.26
N GLU A 79 1.76 -0.83 -2.75
CA GLU A 79 0.46 -1.29 -3.28
C GLU A 79 0.27 -0.90 -4.75
N ASN A 80 0.62 0.34 -5.13
CA ASN A 80 0.53 0.79 -6.51
C ASN A 80 1.49 0.01 -7.42
N LEU A 81 2.74 -0.21 -6.98
CA LEU A 81 3.72 -0.98 -7.73
C LEU A 81 3.35 -2.47 -7.83
N CYS A 82 2.78 -3.05 -6.77
CA CYS A 82 2.23 -4.40 -6.74
C CYS A 82 1.10 -4.56 -7.76
N ALA A 83 0.17 -3.59 -7.83
CA ALA A 83 -0.92 -3.60 -8.81
C ALA A 83 -0.39 -3.54 -10.26
N VAL A 84 0.70 -2.80 -10.51
CA VAL A 84 1.39 -2.82 -11.81
C VAL A 84 1.97 -4.20 -12.10
N ALA A 85 2.68 -4.80 -11.14
CA ALA A 85 3.26 -6.14 -11.29
C ALA A 85 2.19 -7.18 -11.64
N ASP A 86 1.08 -7.19 -10.90
CA ASP A 86 -0.02 -8.12 -11.11
C ASP A 86 -0.69 -7.92 -12.47
N SER A 87 -0.89 -6.67 -12.88
CA SER A 87 -1.52 -6.34 -14.16
C SER A 87 -0.67 -6.73 -15.38
N LEU A 88 0.66 -6.70 -15.23
CA LEU A 88 1.60 -7.11 -16.26
C LEU A 88 1.94 -8.61 -16.21
N GLY A 89 1.41 -9.35 -15.24
CA GLY A 89 1.72 -10.77 -15.03
C GLY A 89 3.16 -11.02 -14.59
N LEU A 90 3.77 -10.05 -13.90
CA LEU A 90 5.17 -10.11 -13.47
C LEU A 90 5.29 -10.59 -12.04
N CYS A 91 6.33 -11.37 -11.77
CA CYS A 91 6.70 -11.71 -10.40
C CYS A 91 7.07 -10.44 -9.63
N LYS A 92 6.52 -10.28 -8.41
CA LYS A 92 6.85 -9.17 -7.51
C LYS A 92 8.27 -9.23 -6.95
N PHE A 93 8.92 -10.40 -6.95
CA PHE A 93 10.24 -10.58 -6.36
C PHE A 93 11.32 -9.63 -6.95
N PRO A 94 11.54 -9.58 -8.28
CA PRO A 94 12.53 -8.67 -8.86
C PRO A 94 12.12 -7.18 -8.82
N LEU A 95 10.82 -6.88 -8.88
CA LEU A 95 10.32 -5.51 -9.03
C LEU A 95 10.05 -4.81 -7.70
N VAL A 96 9.43 -5.52 -6.76
CA VAL A 96 8.89 -4.94 -5.52
C VAL A 96 9.64 -5.43 -4.28
N GLU A 97 10.07 -6.69 -4.23
CA GLU A 97 10.74 -7.21 -3.03
C GLU A 97 12.21 -6.80 -2.98
N SER A 98 12.95 -7.12 -4.05
CA SER A 98 14.40 -6.90 -4.14
C SER A 98 14.79 -5.61 -4.85
N TYR A 99 13.87 -5.02 -5.63
CA TYR A 99 14.15 -3.89 -6.54
C TYR A 99 15.31 -4.15 -7.51
N ALA A 100 15.64 -5.42 -7.78
CA ALA A 100 16.68 -5.82 -8.71
C ALA A 100 16.39 -5.39 -10.16
N VAL A 101 15.11 -5.28 -10.52
CA VAL A 101 14.67 -4.67 -11.78
C VAL A 101 14.01 -3.32 -11.46
N PRO A 102 14.71 -2.20 -11.68
CA PRO A 102 14.13 -0.88 -11.46
C PRO A 102 12.89 -0.65 -12.34
N LEU A 103 11.89 0.08 -11.83
CA LEU A 103 10.69 0.42 -12.59
C LEU A 103 11.02 1.13 -13.91
N SER A 104 12.07 1.96 -13.93
CA SER A 104 12.55 2.62 -15.15
C SER A 104 13.02 1.65 -16.24
N VAL A 105 13.58 0.50 -15.86
CA VAL A 105 13.96 -0.58 -16.79
C VAL A 105 12.72 -1.32 -17.28
N LEU A 106 11.78 -1.62 -16.37
CA LEU A 106 10.51 -2.25 -16.72
C LEU A 106 9.74 -1.42 -17.76
N VAL A 107 9.64 -0.11 -17.57
CA VAL A 107 8.94 0.82 -18.48
C VAL A 107 9.56 0.81 -19.88
N LYS A 108 10.89 0.75 -19.99
CA LYS A 108 11.56 0.64 -21.30
C LYS A 108 11.15 -0.64 -22.02
N GLY A 109 11.12 -1.77 -21.31
CA GLY A 109 10.66 -3.05 -21.85
C GLY A 109 9.18 -3.01 -22.25
N TYR A 110 8.32 -2.45 -21.40
CA TYR A 110 6.89 -2.29 -21.67
C TYR A 110 6.64 -1.44 -22.92
N ASN A 111 7.29 -0.28 -23.04
CA ASN A 111 7.16 0.60 -24.21
C ASN A 111 7.65 -0.08 -25.49
N ALA A 112 8.77 -0.80 -25.44
CA ALA A 112 9.29 -1.53 -26.59
C ALA A 112 8.35 -2.66 -27.03
N LEU A 113 7.70 -3.36 -26.09
CA LEU A 113 6.78 -4.47 -26.38
C LEU A 113 5.44 -3.99 -26.92
N VAL A 114 4.85 -2.97 -26.30
CA VAL A 114 3.48 -2.50 -26.58
C VAL A 114 3.45 -1.43 -27.67
N GLY A 115 4.58 -0.78 -27.95
CA GLY A 115 4.63 0.39 -28.84
C GLY A 115 4.05 1.64 -28.21
N SER A 116 4.12 1.76 -26.88
CA SER A 116 3.68 2.93 -26.11
C SER A 116 4.84 3.86 -25.75
N ASN A 117 4.53 5.01 -25.15
CA ASN A 117 5.51 5.94 -24.61
C ASN A 117 5.11 6.41 -23.20
N VAL A 118 4.85 5.47 -22.30
CA VAL A 118 4.51 5.77 -20.91
C VAL A 118 5.76 5.98 -20.06
N THR A 119 5.63 6.73 -18.98
CA THR A 119 6.67 6.96 -17.98
C THR A 119 6.48 6.03 -16.77
N PRO A 120 7.46 5.91 -15.86
CA PRO A 120 7.27 5.23 -14.58
C PRO A 120 6.09 5.78 -13.77
N MET A 121 5.90 7.10 -13.78
CA MET A 121 4.79 7.74 -13.07
C MET A 121 3.43 7.37 -13.67
N ASP A 122 3.34 7.21 -14.99
CA ASP A 122 2.11 6.77 -15.65
C ASP A 122 1.73 5.34 -15.22
N LEU A 123 2.70 4.43 -15.10
CA LEU A 123 2.45 3.07 -14.58
C LEU A 123 2.04 3.10 -13.11
N LEU A 124 2.74 3.86 -12.25
CA LEU A 124 2.34 4.01 -10.85
C LEU A 124 0.93 4.61 -10.70
N LYS A 125 0.56 5.56 -11.57
CA LYS A 125 -0.79 6.14 -11.63
C LYS A 125 -1.84 5.11 -12.05
N ALA A 126 -1.48 4.20 -12.97
CA ALA A 126 -2.34 3.06 -13.31
C ALA A 126 -2.51 2.10 -12.12
N GLY A 127 -1.45 1.82 -11.37
CA GLY A 127 -1.51 1.07 -10.12
C GLY A 127 -2.44 1.73 -9.08
N GLU A 128 -2.30 3.04 -8.87
CA GLU A 128 -3.17 3.82 -7.98
C GLU A 128 -4.65 3.72 -8.39
N ARG A 129 -4.92 3.78 -9.70
CA ARG A 129 -6.27 3.62 -10.26
C ARG A 129 -6.85 2.25 -9.94
N ILE A 130 -6.06 1.18 -10.07
CA ILE A 130 -6.50 -0.19 -9.78
C ILE A 130 -6.84 -0.34 -8.30
N VAL A 131 -5.96 0.09 -7.39
CA VAL A 131 -6.20 0.00 -5.94
C VAL A 131 -7.46 0.77 -5.53
N ASN A 132 -7.71 1.94 -6.13
CA ASN A 132 -8.92 2.71 -5.86
C ASN A 132 -10.17 2.07 -6.46
N LEU A 133 -10.08 1.45 -7.63
CA LEU A 133 -11.19 0.72 -8.24
C LEU A 133 -11.61 -0.48 -7.37
N GLU A 134 -10.63 -1.26 -6.89
CA GLU A 134 -10.85 -2.35 -5.95
C GLU A 134 -11.47 -1.84 -4.63
N ARG A 135 -10.98 -0.69 -4.12
CA ARG A 135 -11.56 -0.07 -2.93
C ARG A 135 -13.02 0.33 -3.17
N MET A 136 -13.32 0.93 -4.32
CA MET A 136 -14.69 1.31 -4.68
C MET A 136 -15.61 0.09 -4.78
N PHE A 137 -15.12 -1.02 -5.32
CA PHE A 137 -15.85 -2.29 -5.31
C PHE A 137 -16.16 -2.73 -3.87
N ASN A 138 -15.16 -2.78 -2.99
CA ASN A 138 -15.37 -3.18 -1.59
C ASN A 138 -16.34 -2.25 -0.86
N VAL A 139 -16.24 -0.93 -1.08
CA VAL A 139 -17.16 0.05 -0.49
C VAL A 139 -18.60 -0.19 -0.97
N ARG A 140 -18.80 -0.52 -2.25
CA ARG A 140 -20.11 -0.92 -2.79
C ARG A 140 -20.65 -2.15 -2.09
N GLU A 141 -19.78 -3.11 -1.76
CA GLU A 141 -20.13 -4.33 -1.01
C GLU A 141 -20.24 -4.11 0.52
N GLY A 142 -20.12 -2.87 1.00
CA GLY A 142 -20.38 -2.50 2.40
C GLY A 142 -19.16 -2.38 3.30
N PHE A 143 -17.94 -2.46 2.74
CA PHE A 143 -16.71 -2.16 3.48
C PHE A 143 -16.57 -0.66 3.75
N SER A 144 -16.01 -0.33 4.90
CA SER A 144 -15.65 1.04 5.24
C SER A 144 -14.42 1.07 6.14
N ARG A 145 -14.08 2.26 6.65
CA ARG A 145 -13.01 2.45 7.63
C ARG A 145 -13.06 1.45 8.80
N LYS A 146 -14.25 0.99 9.22
CA LYS A 146 -14.40 0.02 10.33
C LYS A 146 -13.73 -1.32 10.05
N ASP A 147 -13.60 -1.69 8.77
CA ASP A 147 -13.07 -2.97 8.32
C ASP A 147 -11.55 -2.91 8.11
N ASP A 148 -10.98 -1.70 8.04
CA ASP A 148 -9.55 -1.46 7.99
C ASP A 148 -8.95 -1.52 9.41
N SER A 149 -8.94 -2.72 9.97
CA SER A 149 -8.52 -2.98 11.36
C SER A 149 -7.55 -4.16 11.45
N LEU A 150 -7.00 -4.36 12.64
CA LEU A 150 -6.19 -5.53 13.01
C LEU A 150 -6.84 -6.22 14.20
N PRO A 151 -6.58 -7.52 14.39
CA PRO A 151 -6.93 -8.18 15.66
C PRO A 151 -6.37 -7.42 16.87
N GLU A 152 -7.21 -7.30 17.90
CA GLU A 152 -6.96 -6.48 19.09
C GLU A 152 -5.59 -6.72 19.74
N ARG A 153 -5.13 -7.97 19.77
CA ARG A 153 -3.79 -8.38 20.23
C ARG A 153 -2.65 -7.52 19.68
N PHE A 154 -2.71 -7.09 18.43
CA PHE A 154 -1.64 -6.27 17.84
C PHE A 154 -1.71 -4.80 18.23
N LEU A 155 -2.87 -4.34 18.69
CA LEU A 155 -3.15 -2.97 19.07
C LEU A 155 -2.90 -2.72 20.57
N VAL A 156 -3.15 -3.74 21.41
CA VAL A 156 -3.12 -3.59 22.87
C VAL A 156 -2.04 -4.42 23.56
N ASP A 157 -1.72 -5.64 23.07
CA ASP A 157 -0.75 -6.51 23.74
C ASP A 157 0.67 -6.19 23.27
N PRO A 158 1.54 -5.64 24.15
CA PRO A 158 2.90 -5.32 23.77
C PRO A 158 3.68 -6.56 23.35
N MET A 159 4.63 -6.39 22.44
CA MET A 159 5.57 -7.46 22.10
C MET A 159 6.29 -7.97 23.36
N PRO A 160 6.27 -9.28 23.67
CA PRO A 160 6.82 -9.79 24.92
C PRO A 160 8.36 -9.74 24.99
N SER A 161 9.05 -9.85 23.85
CA SER A 161 10.51 -9.98 23.79
C SER A 161 11.06 -9.59 22.41
N GLY A 162 12.40 -9.57 22.29
CA GLY A 162 13.09 -9.26 21.04
C GLY A 162 13.29 -7.76 20.80
N PRO A 163 13.76 -7.38 19.59
CA PRO A 163 14.12 -5.99 19.27
C PRO A 163 12.97 -4.99 19.42
N SER A 164 11.73 -5.43 19.20
CA SER A 164 10.53 -4.59 19.33
C SER A 164 9.80 -4.81 20.66
N LYS A 165 10.47 -5.29 21.71
CA LYS A 165 9.83 -5.54 23.03
C LYS A 165 9.11 -4.28 23.51
N GLY A 166 7.84 -4.42 23.90
CA GLY A 166 6.99 -3.30 24.32
C GLY A 166 6.23 -2.62 23.19
N SER A 167 6.55 -2.90 21.92
CA SER A 167 5.87 -2.29 20.78
C SER A 167 4.44 -2.81 20.59
N VAL A 168 3.56 -1.89 20.22
CA VAL A 168 2.20 -2.11 19.71
C VAL A 168 2.04 -1.40 18.35
N VAL A 169 0.96 -1.65 17.63
CA VAL A 169 0.68 -1.00 16.35
C VAL A 169 -0.18 0.25 16.55
N GLU A 170 0.34 1.43 16.21
CA GLU A 170 -0.39 2.71 16.22
C GLU A 170 -1.30 2.88 14.99
N LEU A 171 -2.15 1.89 14.74
CA LEU A 171 -2.91 1.75 13.50
C LEU A 171 -3.74 3.00 13.17
N SER A 172 -4.38 3.62 14.16
CA SER A 172 -5.21 4.81 13.92
C SER A 172 -4.43 5.98 13.33
N LYS A 173 -3.16 6.17 13.74
CA LYS A 173 -2.31 7.25 13.23
C LYS A 173 -1.84 6.94 11.81
N MET A 174 -1.47 5.68 11.56
CA MET A 174 -1.07 5.23 10.23
C MET A 174 -2.23 5.27 9.21
N LEU A 175 -3.46 4.95 9.63
CA LEU A 175 -4.65 5.05 8.78
C LEU A 175 -4.97 6.50 8.39
N GLU A 176 -4.77 7.45 9.30
CA GLU A 176 -4.95 8.87 9.02
C GLU A 176 -3.99 9.33 7.90
N GLU A 177 -2.70 9.04 8.06
CA GLU A 177 -1.67 9.33 7.05
C GLU A 177 -1.99 8.61 5.72
N TYR A 178 -2.39 7.33 5.78
CA TYR A 178 -2.72 6.53 4.61
C TYR A 178 -3.92 7.09 3.83
N TYR A 179 -5.01 7.45 4.51
CA TYR A 179 -6.19 8.02 3.84
C TYR A 179 -5.92 9.40 3.26
N GLU A 180 -5.12 10.22 3.94
CA GLU A 180 -4.69 11.51 3.40
C GLU A 180 -3.92 11.33 2.08
N ILE A 181 -2.90 10.46 2.07
CA ILE A 181 -2.10 10.18 0.87
C ILE A 181 -2.96 9.59 -0.25
N ARG A 182 -3.86 8.66 0.08
CA ARG A 182 -4.78 8.03 -0.88
C ARG A 182 -5.84 8.98 -1.41
N GLY A 183 -6.07 10.14 -0.79
CA GLY A 183 -7.19 11.03 -1.12
C GLY A 183 -8.55 10.44 -0.73
N TRP A 184 -8.59 9.67 0.36
CA TRP A 184 -9.81 9.07 0.91
C TRP A 184 -10.35 9.94 2.05
N ASP A 185 -11.65 9.82 2.32
CA ASP A 185 -12.29 10.48 3.45
C ASP A 185 -11.86 9.81 4.76
N PRO A 186 -11.32 10.54 5.75
CA PRO A 186 -10.74 9.97 6.95
C PRO A 186 -11.77 9.33 7.91
N VAL A 187 -13.06 9.67 7.75
CA VAL A 187 -14.14 9.16 8.59
C VAL A 187 -14.72 7.86 8.02
N SER A 188 -15.02 7.85 6.73
CA SER A 188 -15.66 6.73 6.04
C SER A 188 -14.67 5.76 5.39
N GLY A 189 -13.45 6.20 5.08
CA GLY A 189 -12.46 5.42 4.32
C GLY A 189 -12.80 5.28 2.84
N ILE A 190 -13.66 6.16 2.30
CA ILE A 190 -14.14 6.12 0.91
C ILE A 190 -13.30 7.10 0.06
N PRO A 191 -12.86 6.73 -1.15
CA PRO A 191 -12.20 7.67 -2.06
C PRO A 191 -13.04 8.93 -2.29
N ARG A 192 -12.43 10.12 -2.15
CA ARG A 192 -13.13 11.39 -2.37
C ARG A 192 -13.47 11.57 -3.85
N LYS A 193 -14.50 12.37 -4.15
CA LYS A 193 -14.95 12.62 -5.53
C LYS A 193 -13.83 13.19 -6.40
N GLU A 194 -12.99 14.05 -5.84
CA GLU A 194 -11.84 14.65 -6.50
C GLU A 194 -10.84 13.58 -6.93
N LYS A 195 -10.55 12.62 -6.04
CA LYS A 195 -9.66 11.48 -6.33
C LYS A 195 -10.23 10.54 -7.39
N ILE A 196 -11.53 10.25 -7.33
CA ILE A 196 -12.23 9.43 -8.34
C ILE A 196 -12.12 10.08 -9.72
N LYS A 197 -12.34 11.39 -9.81
CA LYS A 197 -12.21 12.16 -11.05
C LYS A 197 -10.77 12.20 -11.55
N GLU A 198 -9.81 12.49 -10.66
CA GLU A 198 -8.37 12.50 -10.94
C GLU A 198 -7.90 11.16 -11.55
N LEU A 199 -8.42 10.04 -11.06
CA LEU A 199 -8.08 8.71 -11.54
C LEU A 199 -8.93 8.24 -12.72
N SER A 200 -9.86 9.07 -13.23
CA SER A 200 -10.79 8.72 -14.31
C SER A 200 -11.63 7.47 -13.99
N LEU A 201 -12.10 7.37 -12.74
CA LEU A 201 -12.92 6.26 -12.22
C LEU A 201 -14.42 6.61 -12.16
N GLU A 202 -14.83 7.71 -12.77
CA GLU A 202 -16.25 8.07 -12.85
C GLU A 202 -17.01 7.02 -13.66
N ILE A 203 -17.96 6.35 -13.02
CA ILE A 203 -18.81 5.36 -13.70
C ILE A 203 -19.76 6.12 -14.61
N SER A 204 -19.56 6.03 -15.93
CA SER A 204 -20.53 6.57 -16.89
C SER A 204 -21.87 5.85 -16.68
N GLN A 205 -22.96 6.60 -16.58
CA GLN A 205 -24.33 6.07 -16.43
C GLN A 205 -24.79 5.17 -17.60
N ARG A 206 -23.95 4.92 -18.60
CA ARG A 206 -24.25 4.10 -19.78
C ARG A 206 -24.31 2.59 -19.51
N MET A 207 -24.03 2.12 -18.30
CA MET A 207 -24.17 0.70 -17.93
C MET A 207 -25.51 0.34 -17.28
N ASN A 208 -26.45 1.28 -17.19
CA ASN A 208 -27.85 1.03 -16.79
C ASN A 208 -28.80 0.95 -18.01
N THR A 209 -28.38 0.31 -19.09
CA THR A 209 -29.31 -0.13 -20.14
C THR A 209 -29.26 -1.64 -20.25
N SER A 210 -30.48 -2.22 -20.20
CA SER A 210 -30.91 -3.63 -20.20
C SER A 210 -30.59 -4.46 -18.97
#